data_AF-A0A7J7HKS6-F1
#
_entry.id   AF-A0A7J7HKS6-F1
#
_cell.length_a   1.000
_cell.length_b   1.000
_cell.length_c   1.000
_cell.angle_alpha   90.00
_cell.angle_beta   90.00
_cell.angle_gamma   90.00
#
_symmetry.space_group_name_H-M   'P 1'
#
loop_
_entity.id
_entity.type
_entity.pdbx_description
1 polymer ?
#
loop_
_entity_poly.entity_id
_entity_poly.type
_entity_poly.pdbx_seq_one_letter_code
_entity_poly.pdbx_strand_id
1 'polypeptide(L)'
;MYGLNVSNDRLHHVSTLNFGDPFRKHEMRCRFKQKPPWPWFAMMILIGIRVIALLLGHIINTTVNQIAKVEDDYHEMMELKKRAEAADVAKSQFLATVSHEIRTPMNGVLGMLQMLMDTDLDVTQQDYVRTAQGGGRALVSLINELLDQAKIE
;
A
#
# COMPACT_ATOMS: atom_id res chain seq x y z
N MET A 1 -4.78 85.65 -26.59
CA MET A 1 -4.03 85.62 -25.31
C MET A 1 -4.59 84.48 -24.46
N TYR A 2 -3.70 83.53 -24.14
CA TYR A 2 -3.73 82.51 -23.06
C TYR A 2 -5.07 81.90 -22.61
N GLY A 3 -5.33 80.60 -22.65
CA GLY A 3 -4.49 79.43 -22.90
C GLY A 3 -5.19 78.14 -22.47
N LEU A 4 -4.89 77.08 -23.20
CA LEU A 4 -4.86 75.65 -22.86
C LEU A 4 -6.06 74.95 -22.19
N ASN A 5 -6.79 74.23 -23.03
CA ASN A 5 -7.01 72.77 -22.99
C ASN A 5 -6.35 72.01 -21.81
N VAL A 6 -7.15 71.45 -20.89
CA VAL A 6 -6.74 70.32 -20.02
C VAL A 6 -7.94 69.42 -19.74
N SER A 7 -8.05 68.33 -20.51
CA SER A 7 -8.71 67.09 -20.14
C SER A 7 -8.32 66.67 -18.71
N ASN A 8 -9.28 66.36 -17.81
CA ASN A 8 -9.04 65.35 -16.76
C ASN A 8 -10.30 65.06 -15.91
N ASP A 9 -11.08 64.10 -16.38
CA ASP A 9 -11.46 62.86 -15.66
C ASP A 9 -10.97 62.74 -14.19
N ARG A 10 -11.58 63.53 -13.28
CA ARG A 10 -11.33 63.49 -11.83
C ARG A 10 -12.59 63.00 -11.13
N LEU A 11 -12.53 61.79 -10.55
CA LEU A 11 -13.58 61.24 -9.70
C LEU A 11 -13.74 62.13 -8.44
N HIS A 12 -14.83 62.87 -8.35
CA HIS A 12 -15.20 63.66 -7.17
C HIS A 12 -16.30 62.93 -6.38
N HIS A 13 -16.07 62.64 -5.10
CA HIS A 13 -17.13 62.14 -4.21
C HIS A 13 -17.60 63.29 -3.29
N VAL A 14 -18.91 63.52 -3.26
CA VAL A 14 -19.54 64.57 -2.45
C VAL A 14 -20.48 63.91 -1.46
N SER A 15 -20.17 64.01 -0.18
CA SER A 15 -21.05 63.56 0.91
C SER A 15 -21.69 64.78 1.55
N THR A 16 -23.03 64.79 1.61
CA THR A 16 -23.80 65.85 2.28
C THR A 16 -23.82 65.57 3.78
N LEU A 17 -23.24 66.45 4.59
CA LEU A 17 -23.37 66.37 6.05
C LEU A 17 -24.47 67.29 6.51
N ASN A 18 -25.41 66.74 7.28
CA ASN A 18 -26.51 67.50 7.85
C ASN A 18 -26.18 67.85 9.30
N PHE A 19 -25.85 69.11 9.55
CA PHE A 19 -25.49 69.62 10.88
C PHE A 19 -26.70 70.13 11.67
N GLY A 20 -27.93 69.86 11.21
CA GLY A 20 -29.14 70.29 11.91
C GLY A 20 -29.49 71.77 11.75
N ASP A 21 -28.82 72.50 10.85
CA ASP A 21 -29.16 73.87 10.45
C ASP A 21 -30.11 73.85 9.22
N PRO A 22 -31.36 74.31 9.35
CA PRO A 22 -32.35 74.28 8.25
C PRO A 22 -32.05 75.28 7.12
N PHE A 23 -31.18 76.27 7.33
CA PHE A 23 -30.91 77.32 6.35
C PHE A 23 -29.57 77.17 5.63
N ARG A 24 -28.67 76.27 6.07
CA ARG A 24 -27.37 76.05 5.43
C ARG A 24 -27.08 74.59 5.13
N LYS A 25 -26.97 74.28 3.84
CA LYS A 25 -26.56 72.97 3.34
C LYS A 25 -25.04 72.88 3.33
N HIS A 26 -24.49 71.89 4.04
CA HIS A 26 -23.05 71.67 4.11
C HIS A 26 -22.68 70.46 3.25
N GLU A 27 -21.68 70.63 2.40
CA GLU A 27 -21.15 69.58 1.52
C GLU A 27 -19.65 69.43 1.77
N MET A 28 -19.19 68.20 1.97
CA MET A 28 -17.76 67.90 1.97
C MET A 28 -17.38 67.35 0.60
N ARG A 29 -16.48 68.04 -0.11
CA ARG A 29 -15.99 67.62 -1.43
C ARG A 29 -14.62 66.97 -1.30
N CYS A 30 -14.58 65.65 -1.39
CA CYS A 30 -13.33 64.91 -1.40
C CYS A 30 -12.80 64.78 -2.84
N ARG A 31 -11.56 65.22 -3.06
CA ARG A 31 -10.84 65.04 -4.32
C ARG A 31 -9.87 63.87 -4.20
N PHE A 32 -10.09 62.82 -4.97
CA PHE A 32 -9.11 61.74 -5.10
C PHE A 32 -7.95 62.21 -5.99
N LYS A 33 -6.72 62.21 -5.44
CA LYS A 33 -5.50 62.69 -6.14
C LYS A 33 -4.98 61.68 -7.18
N GLN A 34 -5.41 60.42 -7.10
CA GLN A 34 -5.05 59.34 -8.01
C GLN A 34 -6.29 58.49 -8.31
N LYS A 35 -6.43 58.01 -9.56
CA LYS A 35 -7.48 57.05 -9.93
C LYS A 35 -7.25 55.76 -9.12
N PRO A 36 -8.31 55.09 -8.63
CA PRO A 36 -8.13 53.82 -7.93
C PRO A 36 -7.35 52.86 -8.83
N PRO A 37 -6.38 52.09 -8.28
CA PRO A 37 -5.65 51.11 -9.07
C PRO A 37 -6.65 50.20 -9.77
N TRP A 38 -6.42 50.00 -11.07
CA TRP A 38 -7.29 49.26 -11.98
C TRP A 38 -7.70 47.90 -11.39
N PRO A 39 -8.88 47.35 -11.72
CA PRO A 39 -9.42 46.12 -11.12
C PRO A 39 -8.61 44.85 -11.43
N TRP A 40 -7.45 44.96 -12.07
CA TRP A 40 -6.56 43.85 -12.39
C TRP A 40 -6.19 43.05 -11.13
N PHE A 41 -6.01 43.71 -9.97
CA PHE A 41 -5.77 43.02 -8.70
C PHE A 41 -6.95 42.13 -8.29
N ALA A 42 -8.19 42.57 -8.51
CA ALA A 42 -9.38 41.77 -8.24
C ALA A 42 -9.48 40.57 -9.19
N MET A 43 -9.11 40.76 -10.47
CA MET A 43 -9.04 39.65 -11.45
C MET A 43 -7.96 38.63 -11.08
N MET A 44 -6.79 39.09 -10.64
CA MET A 44 -5.70 38.21 -10.19
C MET A 44 -6.07 37.41 -8.95
N ILE A 45 -6.79 38.00 -8.00
CA ILE A 45 -7.30 37.29 -6.81
C ILE A 45 -8.28 36.18 -7.22
N LEU A 46 -9.22 36.47 -8.13
CA LEU A 46 -10.21 35.49 -8.60
C LEU A 46 -9.55 34.32 -9.34
N ILE A 47 -8.55 34.62 -10.18
CA ILE A 47 -7.75 33.60 -10.87
C ILE A 47 -6.98 32.74 -9.86
N GLY A 48 -6.33 33.37 -8.87
CA GLY A 48 -5.63 32.67 -7.80
C GLY A 48 -6.54 31.71 -7.02
N ILE A 49 -7.73 32.15 -6.62
CA ILE A 49 -8.71 31.31 -5.91
C ILE A 49 -9.13 30.12 -6.78
N ARG A 50 -9.36 30.33 -8.08
CA ARG A 50 -9.71 29.25 -9.01
C ARG A 50 -8.59 28.22 -9.16
N VAL A 51 -7.34 28.66 -9.29
CA VAL A 51 -6.19 27.76 -9.39
C VAL A 51 -6.03 26.96 -8.09
N ILE A 52 -6.12 27.60 -6.93
CA ILE A 52 -6.04 26.92 -5.63
C ILE A 52 -7.17 25.89 -5.49
N ALA A 53 -8.40 26.22 -5.86
CA ALA A 53 -9.53 25.30 -5.81
C ALA A 53 -9.34 24.08 -6.73
N LEU A 54 -8.82 24.28 -7.94
CA LEU A 54 -8.51 23.19 -8.88
C LEU A 54 -7.41 22.28 -8.34
N LEU A 55 -6.34 22.86 -7.78
CA LEU A 55 -5.24 22.10 -7.18
C LEU A 55 -5.71 21.28 -5.98
N LEU A 56 -6.50 21.87 -5.09
CA LEU A 56 -7.09 21.16 -3.94
C LEU A 56 -8.01 20.03 -4.40
N GLY A 57 -8.86 20.26 -5.40
CA GLY A 57 -9.72 19.23 -5.97
C GLY A 57 -8.92 18.07 -6.58
N HIS A 58 -7.84 18.37 -7.30
CA HIS A 58 -6.96 17.35 -7.86
C HIS A 58 -6.27 16.52 -6.78
N ILE A 59 -5.75 17.17 -5.73
CA ILE A 59 -5.13 16.48 -4.58
C ILE A 59 -6.15 15.54 -3.93
N ILE A 60 -7.34 16.04 -3.59
CA ILE A 60 -8.40 15.24 -2.97
C ILE A 60 -8.77 14.04 -3.85
N ASN A 61 -8.96 14.26 -5.15
CA ASN A 61 -9.28 13.17 -6.09
C ASN A 61 -8.16 12.12 -6.14
N THR A 62 -6.89 12.54 -6.17
CA THR A 62 -5.76 11.59 -6.16
C THR A 62 -5.70 10.79 -4.87
N THR A 63 -5.92 11.43 -3.72
CA THR A 63 -5.87 10.78 -2.41
C THR A 63 -7.01 9.77 -2.25
N VAL A 64 -8.23 10.12 -2.67
CA VAL A 64 -9.39 9.20 -2.61
C VAL A 64 -9.18 7.97 -3.50
N ASN A 65 -8.69 8.17 -4.73
CA ASN A 65 -8.42 7.06 -5.65
C ASN A 65 -7.28 6.16 -5.16
N GLN A 66 -6.29 6.72 -4.46
CA GLN A 66 -5.22 5.94 -3.84
C GLN A 66 -5.74 5.07 -2.68
N ILE A 67 -6.63 5.60 -1.84
CA ILE A 67 -7.20 4.85 -0.71
C ILE A 67 -8.02 3.66 -1.22
N ALA A 68 -8.89 3.87 -2.22
CA ALA A 68 -9.68 2.78 -2.79
C ALA A 68 -8.80 1.67 -3.36
N LYS A 69 -7.72 2.05 -4.05
CA LYS A 69 -6.77 1.08 -4.61
C LYS A 69 -6.01 0.28 -3.54
N VAL A 70 -5.62 0.93 -2.44
CA VAL A 70 -4.92 0.25 -1.33
C VAL A 70 -5.81 -0.80 -0.68
N GLU A 71 -7.12 -0.53 -0.53
CA GLU A 71 -8.04 -1.50 0.05
C GLU A 71 -8.24 -2.73 -0.85
N ASP A 72 -8.39 -2.52 -2.16
CA ASP A 72 -8.51 -3.60 -3.14
C ASP A 72 -7.22 -4.45 -3.18
N ASP A 73 -6.05 -3.80 -3.28
CA ASP A 73 -4.74 -4.47 -3.26
C ASP A 73 -4.53 -5.23 -1.93
N TYR A 74 -5.02 -4.70 -0.82
CA TYR A 74 -4.95 -5.34 0.50
C TYR A 74 -5.83 -6.60 0.57
N HIS A 75 -7.05 -6.55 0.04
CA HIS A 75 -7.93 -7.72 -0.04
C HIS A 75 -7.36 -8.80 -0.94
N GLU A 76 -6.84 -8.45 -2.12
CA GLU A 76 -6.21 -9.40 -3.03
C GLU A 76 -4.97 -10.05 -2.39
N MET A 77 -4.10 -9.24 -1.77
CA MET A 77 -2.94 -9.75 -1.04
C MET A 77 -3.35 -10.68 0.10
N MET A 78 -4.39 -10.34 0.85
CA MET A 78 -4.88 -11.18 1.95
C MET A 78 -5.44 -12.51 1.44
N GLU A 79 -6.17 -12.50 0.33
CA GLU A 79 -6.70 -13.73 -0.27
C GLU A 79 -5.57 -14.63 -0.79
N LEU A 80 -4.59 -14.05 -1.50
CA LEU A 80 -3.41 -14.78 -1.98
C LEU A 80 -2.60 -15.36 -0.82
N LYS A 81 -2.39 -14.56 0.24
CA LYS A 81 -1.71 -15.02 1.47
C LYS A 81 -2.46 -16.18 2.11
N LYS A 82 -3.78 -16.08 2.27
CA LYS A 82 -4.61 -17.15 2.86
C LYS A 82 -4.54 -18.43 2.03
N ARG A 83 -4.54 -18.32 0.70
CA ARG A 83 -4.37 -19.48 -0.20
C ARG A 83 -2.98 -20.10 -0.06
N ALA A 84 -1.94 -19.28 0.02
CA ALA A 84 -0.57 -19.76 0.23
C ALA A 84 -0.41 -20.47 1.57
N GLU A 85 -0.93 -19.89 2.66
CA GLU A 85 -0.93 -20.51 4.00
C GLU A 85 -1.71 -21.83 4.02
N ALA A 86 -2.88 -21.89 3.37
CA ALA A 86 -3.65 -23.12 3.28
C ALA A 86 -2.91 -24.22 2.49
N ALA A 87 -2.23 -23.84 1.39
CA ALA A 87 -1.43 -24.77 0.61
C ALA A 87 -0.21 -25.29 1.40
N ASP A 88 0.42 -24.42 2.18
CA ASP A 88 1.56 -24.78 3.00
C ASP A 88 1.20 -25.73 4.15
N VAL A 89 0.09 -25.45 4.84
CA VAL A 89 -0.47 -26.36 5.85
C VAL A 89 -0.79 -27.72 5.24
N ALA A 90 -1.40 -27.76 4.05
CA ALA A 90 -1.71 -29.01 3.35
C ALA A 90 -0.45 -29.78 2.95
N LYS A 91 0.60 -29.10 2.45
CA LYS A 91 1.91 -29.67 2.13
C LYS A 91 2.53 -30.31 3.37
N SER A 92 2.57 -29.60 4.49
CA SER A 92 3.12 -30.06 5.76
C SER A 92 2.35 -31.28 6.31
N GLN A 93 1.03 -31.25 6.27
CA GLN A 93 0.20 -32.39 6.69
C GLN A 93 0.43 -33.61 5.81
N PHE A 94 0.44 -33.44 4.49
CA PHE A 94 0.70 -34.53 3.55
C PHE A 94 2.06 -35.19 3.79
N LEU A 95 3.12 -34.40 3.93
CA LEU A 95 4.47 -34.91 4.19
C LEU A 95 4.57 -35.63 5.54
N ALA A 96 3.94 -35.10 6.59
CA ALA A 96 3.90 -35.76 7.89
C ALA A 96 3.20 -37.12 7.83
N THR A 97 2.05 -37.20 7.16
CA THR A 97 1.33 -38.46 6.98
C THR A 97 2.15 -39.47 6.18
N VAL A 98 2.67 -39.08 5.02
CA VAL A 98 3.48 -39.98 4.17
C VAL A 98 4.72 -40.47 4.90
N SER A 99 5.39 -39.61 5.66
CA SER A 99 6.56 -39.99 6.46
C SER A 99 6.22 -41.08 7.49
N HIS A 100 5.09 -40.94 8.19
CA HIS A 100 4.62 -41.95 9.15
C HIS A 100 4.27 -43.29 8.47
N GLU A 101 3.57 -43.22 7.35
CA GLU A 101 3.16 -44.39 6.56
C GLU A 101 4.34 -45.11 5.91
N ILE A 102 5.46 -44.44 5.63
CA ILE A 102 6.69 -45.08 5.14
C ILE A 102 7.53 -45.64 6.30
N ARG A 103 7.65 -44.90 7.40
CA ARG A 103 8.47 -45.31 8.56
C ARG A 103 8.02 -46.66 9.13
N THR A 104 6.71 -46.89 9.20
CA THR A 104 6.14 -48.13 9.76
C THR A 104 6.58 -49.39 9.00
N PRO A 105 6.31 -49.54 7.68
CA PRO A 105 6.78 -50.68 6.91
C PRO A 105 8.30 -50.75 6.83
N MET A 106 9.00 -49.61 6.77
CA MET A 106 10.46 -49.59 6.71
C MET A 106 11.13 -50.12 7.99
N ASN A 107 10.61 -49.73 9.15
CA ASN A 107 11.05 -50.29 10.43
C ASN A 107 10.76 -51.80 10.53
N GLY A 108 9.63 -52.25 9.95
CA GLY A 108 9.33 -53.67 9.79
C GLY A 108 10.37 -54.40 8.95
N VAL A 109 10.72 -53.86 7.78
CA VAL A 109 11.78 -54.41 6.89
C VAL A 109 13.13 -54.43 7.59
N LEU A 110 13.54 -53.35 8.26
CA LEU A 110 14.79 -53.30 9.01
C LEU A 110 14.83 -54.33 10.16
N GLY A 111 13.70 -54.53 10.85
CA GLY A 111 13.54 -55.56 11.87
C GLY A 111 13.66 -56.97 11.28
N MET A 112 13.03 -57.23 10.13
CA MET A 112 13.15 -58.52 9.43
C MET A 112 14.58 -58.80 8.96
N LEU A 113 15.26 -57.79 8.41
CA LEU A 113 16.67 -57.90 8.03
C LEU A 113 17.57 -58.14 9.26
N GLN A 114 17.23 -57.54 10.41
CA GLN A 114 17.95 -57.81 11.66
C GLN A 114 17.76 -59.25 12.13
N MET A 115 16.54 -59.78 12.09
CA MET A 115 16.29 -61.19 12.42
C MET A 115 16.98 -62.14 11.43
N LEU A 116 17.05 -61.77 10.14
CA LEU A 116 17.74 -62.56 9.12
C LEU A 116 19.25 -62.63 9.38
N MET A 117 19.85 -61.55 9.89
CA MET A 117 21.26 -61.55 10.32
C MET A 117 21.56 -62.54 11.46
N ASP A 118 20.56 -62.93 12.25
CA ASP A 118 20.70 -63.90 13.34
C ASP A 118 20.51 -65.36 12.86
N THR A 119 20.37 -65.59 11.55
CA THR A 119 20.27 -66.92 10.92
C THR A 119 21.57 -67.35 10.24
N ASP A 120 21.68 -68.63 9.87
CA ASP A 120 22.81 -69.13 9.07
C ASP A 120 22.77 -68.59 7.64
N LEU A 121 23.53 -67.53 7.39
CA LEU A 121 23.71 -66.90 6.09
C LEU A 121 25.11 -67.18 5.53
N ASP A 122 25.22 -67.35 4.21
CA ASP A 122 26.51 -67.32 3.53
C ASP A 122 27.09 -65.88 3.45
N VAL A 123 28.36 -65.77 3.08
CA VAL A 123 29.08 -64.48 3.02
C VAL A 123 28.40 -63.49 2.06
N THR A 124 27.84 -63.97 0.95
CA THR A 124 27.19 -63.14 -0.07
C THR A 124 25.83 -62.65 0.42
N GLN A 125 25.05 -63.54 1.05
CA GLN A 125 23.77 -63.21 1.66
C GLN A 125 23.95 -62.18 2.80
N GLN A 126 24.99 -62.34 3.61
CA GLN A 126 25.30 -61.39 4.69
C GLN A 126 25.60 -59.98 4.14
N ASP A 127 26.32 -59.90 3.01
CA ASP A 127 26.61 -58.63 2.35
C ASP A 127 25.35 -57.97 1.77
N TYR A 128 24.44 -58.77 1.18
CA TYR A 128 23.13 -58.28 0.73
C TYR A 128 22.28 -57.73 1.87
N VAL A 129 22.23 -58.43 3.01
CA VAL A 129 21.45 -57.97 4.18
C VAL A 129 22.03 -56.68 4.76
N ARG A 130 23.36 -56.56 4.88
CA ARG A 130 24.00 -55.31 5.32
C ARG A 130 23.74 -54.15 4.37
N THR A 131 23.84 -54.40 3.06
CA THR A 131 23.56 -53.39 2.04
C THR A 131 22.10 -52.92 2.11
N ALA A 132 21.16 -53.85 2.22
CA ALA A 132 19.73 -53.55 2.38
C ALA A 132 19.43 -52.78 3.67
N GLN A 133 20.04 -53.16 4.81
CA GLN A 133 19.90 -52.42 6.07
C GLN A 133 20.47 -51.00 5.96
N GLY A 134 21.64 -50.83 5.33
CA GLY A 134 22.24 -49.52 5.09
C GLY A 134 21.33 -48.62 4.25
N GLY A 135 20.80 -49.15 3.15
CA GLY A 135 19.86 -48.44 2.27
C GLY A 135 18.55 -48.06 2.97
N GLY A 136 17.97 -48.97 3.75
CA GLY A 136 16.75 -48.71 4.52
C GLY A 136 16.94 -47.62 5.58
N ARG A 137 18.07 -47.63 6.30
CA ARG A 137 18.40 -46.57 7.28
C ARG A 137 18.62 -45.22 6.60
N ALA A 138 19.32 -45.19 5.47
CA ALA A 138 19.55 -43.98 4.70
C ALA A 138 18.23 -43.38 4.19
N LEU A 139 17.31 -44.21 3.69
CA LEU A 139 16.00 -43.76 3.21
C LEU A 139 15.15 -43.15 4.33
N VAL A 140 15.09 -43.78 5.51
CA VAL A 140 14.37 -43.21 6.67
C VAL A 140 14.98 -41.88 7.10
N SER A 141 16.31 -41.77 7.09
CA SER A 141 17.01 -40.53 7.41
C SER A 141 16.64 -39.41 6.44
N LEU A 142 16.68 -39.69 5.13
CA LEU A 142 16.33 -38.72 4.08
C LEU A 142 14.89 -38.22 4.22
N ILE A 143 13.95 -39.13 4.51
CA ILE A 143 12.54 -38.77 4.71
C ILE A 143 12.36 -37.87 5.93
N ASN A 144 13.10 -38.11 7.02
CA ASN A 144 13.05 -37.25 8.21
C ASN A 144 13.61 -35.85 7.90
N GLU A 145 14.71 -35.76 7.17
CA GLU A 145 15.33 -34.48 6.80
C GLU A 145 14.40 -33.65 5.89
N LEU A 146 13.72 -34.29 4.94
CA LEU A 146 12.69 -33.63 4.11
C LEU A 146 11.51 -33.11 4.95
N LEU A 147 11.09 -33.85 5.97
CA LEU A 147 10.02 -33.41 6.87
C LEU A 147 10.45 -32.21 7.71
N ASP A 148 11.69 -32.20 8.21
CA ASP A 148 12.21 -31.11 9.02
C ASP A 148 12.37 -29.83 8.18
N GLN A 149 12.80 -29.93 6.92
CA GLN A 149 12.80 -28.80 6.00
C GLN A 149 11.38 -28.26 5.75
N ALA A 150 10.39 -29.13 5.60
CA ALA A 150 9.01 -28.72 5.33
C ALA A 150 8.30 -28.06 6.54
N LYS A 151 8.84 -28.18 7.76
CA LYS A 151 8.30 -27.50 8.96
C LYS A 151 8.88 -26.10 9.19
N ILE A 152 10.00 -25.78 8.55
CA ILE A 152 10.72 -24.51 8.73
C ILE A 152 10.27 -23.46 7.71
N GLU A 153 9.87 -23.92 6.50
CA GLU A 153 9.14 -23.11 5.51
C GLU A 153 7.71 -22.83 5.98
#